data_AF-A0A938BLL6-F1
#
_entry.id   AF-A0A938BLL6-F1
#
_cell.length_a   1.000
_cell.length_b   1.000
_cell.length_c   1.000
_cell.angle_alpha   90.00
_cell.angle_beta   90.00
_cell.angle_gamma   90.00
#
_symmetry.space_group_name_H-M   'P 1'
#
loop_
_entity.id
_entity.type
_entity.pdbx_description
1 polymer ?
#
loop_
_entity_poly.entity_id
_entity_poly.type
_entity_poly.pdbx_seq_one_letter_code
_entity_poly.pdbx_strand_id
1 'polypeptide(L)'
;MITDEKQYRLTKEEKAFYEENGYILAKGVFTREEADFFCREAHDLTRRLAEASDTWSRIEGWGSAAKVTSKPRELLHCHNVQFHSAAFSRLIVDPRFTDRAADIIGRTSS
;
A
#
# COMPACT_ATOMS: atom_id res chain seq x y z
N MET A 1 19.39 -7.68 -6.95
CA MET A 1 19.27 -8.43 -8.22
C MET A 1 17.78 -8.67 -8.42
N ILE A 2 17.14 -7.95 -9.35
CA ILE A 2 15.74 -8.21 -9.70
C ILE A 2 15.80 -9.42 -10.64
N THR A 3 15.43 -10.59 -10.15
CA THR A 3 15.39 -11.81 -10.94
C THR A 3 14.12 -11.82 -11.78
N ASP A 4 14.21 -12.25 -13.02
CA ASP A 4 13.07 -12.30 -13.95
C ASP A 4 12.10 -13.47 -13.65
N GLU A 5 12.39 -14.26 -12.62
CA GLU A 5 11.58 -15.39 -12.18
C GLU A 5 10.66 -14.99 -11.02
N LYS A 6 9.35 -15.05 -11.27
CA LYS A 6 8.32 -14.92 -10.22
C LYS A 6 8.40 -16.10 -9.27
N GLN A 7 8.57 -15.83 -8.00
CA GLN A 7 8.56 -16.83 -6.93
C GLN A 7 7.14 -17.13 -6.44
N TYR A 8 6.23 -16.15 -6.50
CA TYR A 8 4.85 -16.30 -6.05
C TYR A 8 3.88 -16.11 -7.21
N ARG A 9 2.92 -17.00 -7.39
CA ARG A 9 1.97 -16.94 -8.51
C ARG A 9 0.54 -17.06 -8.01
N LEU A 10 -0.38 -16.45 -8.76
CA LEU A 10 -1.80 -16.72 -8.59
C LEU A 10 -2.14 -18.07 -9.22
N THR A 11 -3.03 -18.81 -8.56
CA THR A 11 -3.63 -20.03 -9.11
C THR A 11 -4.50 -19.70 -10.33
N LYS A 12 -4.84 -20.73 -11.12
CA LYS A 12 -5.71 -20.53 -12.29
C LYS A 12 -7.10 -20.07 -11.87
N GLU A 13 -7.57 -20.59 -10.75
CA GLU A 13 -8.86 -20.30 -10.15
C GLU A 13 -8.91 -18.85 -9.66
N GLU A 14 -7.85 -18.36 -8.99
CA GLU A 14 -7.75 -16.95 -8.59
C GLU A 14 -7.70 -16.00 -9.80
N LYS A 15 -7.01 -16.38 -10.88
CA LYS A 15 -6.99 -15.58 -12.11
C LYS A 15 -8.37 -15.53 -12.78
N ALA A 16 -9.03 -16.67 -12.91
CA ALA A 16 -10.40 -16.71 -13.46
C ALA A 16 -11.37 -15.88 -12.61
N PHE A 17 -11.25 -15.98 -11.27
CA PHE A 17 -12.05 -15.17 -10.36
C PHE A 17 -11.78 -13.67 -10.53
N TYR A 18 -10.52 -13.27 -10.71
CA TYR A 18 -10.17 -11.87 -11.00
C TYR A 18 -10.84 -11.37 -12.28
N GLU A 19 -10.75 -12.13 -13.38
CA GLU A 19 -11.34 -11.74 -14.68
C GLU A 19 -12.86 -11.58 -14.59
N GLU A 20 -13.53 -12.42 -13.79
CA GLU A 20 -14.98 -12.36 -13.61
C GLU A 20 -15.42 -11.24 -12.63
N ASN A 21 -14.64 -10.97 -11.57
CA ASN A 21 -15.10 -10.15 -10.44
C ASN A 21 -14.34 -8.83 -10.27
N GLY A 22 -13.20 -8.65 -10.92
CA GLY A 22 -12.35 -7.46 -10.82
C GLY A 22 -11.53 -7.33 -9.53
N TYR A 23 -11.54 -8.35 -8.66
CA TYR A 23 -10.73 -8.39 -7.43
C TYR A 23 -10.35 -9.83 -7.08
N ILE A 24 -9.35 -9.99 -6.20
CA ILE A 24 -9.01 -11.27 -5.58
C ILE A 24 -8.69 -11.09 -4.11
N LEU A 25 -8.94 -12.14 -3.32
CA LEU A 25 -8.40 -12.26 -1.97
C LEU A 25 -7.20 -13.22 -1.99
N ALA A 26 -6.00 -12.66 -2.12
CA ALA A 26 -4.77 -13.45 -1.98
C ALA A 26 -4.51 -13.77 -0.50
N LYS A 27 -4.74 -15.02 -0.09
CA LYS A 27 -4.55 -15.46 1.30
C LYS A 27 -3.08 -15.73 1.59
N GLY A 28 -2.65 -15.45 2.82
CA GLY A 28 -1.31 -15.82 3.30
C GLY A 28 -0.16 -15.10 2.59
N VAL A 29 -0.39 -13.91 2.05
CA VAL A 29 0.69 -13.07 1.49
C VAL A 29 1.67 -12.68 2.60
N PHE A 30 1.15 -12.37 3.79
CA PHE A 30 1.90 -12.03 4.99
C PHE A 30 1.44 -12.90 6.15
N THR A 31 2.34 -13.14 7.11
CA THR A 31 1.96 -13.77 8.37
C THR A 31 1.11 -12.83 9.22
N ARG A 32 0.50 -13.36 10.28
CA ARG A 32 -0.30 -12.54 11.20
C ARG A 32 0.58 -11.50 11.91
N GLU A 33 1.79 -11.88 12.27
CA GLU A 33 2.75 -11.02 12.96
C GLU A 33 3.23 -9.88 12.05
N GLU A 34 3.47 -10.17 10.77
CA GLU A 34 3.79 -9.17 9.75
C GLU A 34 2.62 -8.21 9.54
N ALA A 35 1.39 -8.74 9.41
CA ALA A 35 0.20 -7.91 9.26
C ALA A 35 -0.01 -6.99 10.47
N ASP A 36 0.11 -7.53 11.69
CA ASP A 36 0.01 -6.76 12.93
C ASP A 36 1.11 -5.68 13.02
N PHE A 37 2.32 -5.99 12.55
CA PHE A 37 3.40 -5.01 12.46
C PHE A 37 3.06 -3.86 11.51
N PHE A 38 2.59 -4.15 10.29
CA PHE A 38 2.21 -3.09 9.34
C PHE A 38 1.04 -2.25 9.84
N CYS A 39 0.06 -2.86 10.52
CA CYS A 39 -1.04 -2.13 11.16
C CYS A 39 -0.54 -1.17 12.25
N ARG A 40 0.39 -1.61 13.11
CA ARG A 40 1.01 -0.74 14.12
C ARG A 40 1.83 0.39 13.48
N GLU A 41 2.66 0.07 12.50
CA GLU A 41 3.48 1.06 11.80
C GLU A 41 2.62 2.12 11.08
N ALA A 42 1.47 1.73 10.51
CA ALA A 42 0.52 2.69 9.94
C ALA A 42 0.00 3.68 11.00
N HIS A 43 -0.44 3.19 12.16
CA HIS A 43 -0.92 4.05 13.25
C HIS A 43 0.19 4.95 13.81
N ASP A 44 1.39 4.41 13.98
CA ASP A 44 2.54 5.15 14.50
C ASP A 44 3.01 6.21 13.51
N LEU A 45 2.99 5.91 12.21
CA LEU A 45 3.25 6.88 11.16
C LEU A 45 2.21 8.00 11.16
N THR A 46 0.91 7.68 11.22
CA THR A 46 -0.16 8.69 11.32
C THR A 46 0.03 9.61 12.51
N ARG A 47 0.40 9.06 13.68
CA ARG A 47 0.67 9.86 14.88
C ARG A 47 1.88 10.78 14.69
N ARG A 48 3.01 10.26 14.17
CA ARG A 48 4.21 11.06 13.88
C ARG A 48 3.91 12.20 12.91
N LEU A 49 3.13 11.95 11.86
CA LEU A 49 2.76 12.97 10.87
C LEU A 49 1.83 14.03 11.45
N ALA A 50 0.92 13.65 12.35
CA ALA A 50 0.04 14.58 13.05
C ALA A 50 0.81 15.51 14.01
N GLU A 51 1.84 14.99 14.68
CA GLU A 51 2.69 15.72 15.65
C GLU A 51 3.74 16.60 14.97
N ALA A 52 4.26 16.18 13.81
CA ALA A 52 5.17 16.96 12.98
C ALA A 52 4.41 18.16 12.38
N SER A 53 4.37 19.25 13.13
CA SER A 53 3.61 20.49 12.89
C SER A 53 4.01 21.29 11.65
N ASP A 54 4.69 20.69 10.68
CA ASP A 54 5.09 21.38 9.46
C ASP A 54 3.94 21.45 8.46
N THR A 55 3.81 22.59 7.79
CA THR A 55 2.66 22.93 6.93
C THR A 55 2.45 21.89 5.83
N TRP A 56 3.55 21.26 5.37
CA TRP A 56 3.53 20.18 4.39
C TRP A 56 2.79 18.91 4.88
N SER A 57 3.02 18.50 6.13
CA SER A 57 2.39 17.30 6.72
C SER A 57 0.87 17.47 6.91
N ARG A 58 0.39 18.72 7.11
CA ARG A 58 -1.05 19.04 7.19
C ARG A 58 -1.78 19.08 5.83
N ILE A 59 -1.05 18.99 4.71
CA ILE A 59 -1.58 19.05 3.34
C ILE A 59 -1.78 17.66 2.72
N GLU A 60 -1.34 16.59 3.40
CA GLU A 60 -1.59 15.21 2.96
C GLU A 60 -3.08 14.80 3.01
N GLY A 61 -3.93 15.60 3.66
CA GLY A 61 -5.38 15.57 3.41
C GLY A 61 -5.73 16.39 2.17
N TRP A 62 -6.52 15.82 1.25
CA TRP A 62 -7.00 16.44 0.00
C TRP A 62 -6.94 17.97 -0.01
N GLY A 63 -5.98 18.56 -0.74
CA GLY A 63 -5.77 20.02 -0.76
C GLY A 63 -7.00 20.84 -1.17
N SER A 64 -7.99 20.22 -1.83
CA SER A 64 -9.30 20.79 -2.15
C SER A 64 -10.21 21.00 -0.93
N ALA A 65 -10.07 20.19 0.13
CA ALA A 65 -10.87 20.31 1.35
C ALA A 65 -10.67 21.66 2.06
N ALA A 66 -9.47 22.24 1.93
CA ALA A 66 -9.13 23.56 2.44
C ALA A 66 -10.02 24.69 1.89
N LYS A 67 -10.60 24.49 0.69
CA LYS A 67 -11.42 25.50 0.00
C LYS A 67 -12.89 25.46 0.42
N VAL A 68 -13.31 24.46 1.18
CA VAL A 68 -14.73 24.19 1.48
C VAL A 68 -15.05 24.05 2.97
N THR A 69 -14.05 23.96 3.85
CA THR A 69 -14.31 23.93 5.31
C THR A 69 -13.13 24.46 6.15
N SER A 70 -13.45 25.07 7.29
CA SER A 70 -12.49 25.52 8.31
C SER A 70 -12.31 24.51 9.45
N LYS A 71 -12.94 23.33 9.36
CA LYS A 71 -12.81 22.28 10.39
C LYS A 71 -11.37 21.77 10.47
N PRO A 72 -10.91 21.30 11.66
CA PRO A 72 -9.61 20.67 11.80
C PRO A 72 -9.46 19.52 10.81
N ARG A 73 -8.34 19.47 10.09
CA ARG A 73 -8.04 18.35 9.18
C ARG A 73 -7.62 17.15 10.03
N GLU A 74 -8.49 16.16 10.09
CA GLU A 74 -8.09 14.82 10.53
C GLU A 74 -7.28 14.17 9.40
N LEU A 75 -6.19 13.47 9.74
CA LEU A 75 -5.36 12.78 8.76
C LEU A 75 -6.13 11.54 8.27
N LEU A 76 -7.01 11.71 7.28
CA LEU A 76 -7.86 10.64 6.74
C LEU A 76 -7.11 9.73 5.75
N HIS A 77 -6.01 10.22 5.20
CA HIS A 77 -5.20 9.53 4.19
C HIS A 77 -3.77 10.11 4.20
N CYS A 78 -2.77 9.25 4.01
CA CYS A 78 -1.37 9.65 3.83
C CYS A 78 -0.93 9.18 2.45
N HIS A 79 -0.56 10.10 1.57
CA HIS A 79 0.03 9.71 0.30
C HIS A 79 1.49 9.33 0.51
N ASN A 80 1.98 8.46 -0.37
CA ASN A 80 3.39 8.15 -0.48
C ASN A 80 4.07 7.65 0.82
N VAL A 81 3.40 6.79 1.59
CA VAL A 81 3.90 6.19 2.84
C VAL A 81 5.31 5.59 2.72
N GLN A 82 5.73 5.19 1.51
CA GLN A 82 7.08 4.72 1.22
C GLN A 82 8.20 5.76 1.46
N PHE A 83 7.90 7.06 1.52
CA PHE A 83 8.90 8.07 1.88
C PHE A 83 9.02 8.28 3.40
N HIS A 84 8.04 7.79 4.16
CA HIS A 84 7.96 8.04 5.60
C HIS A 84 8.23 6.79 6.46
N SER A 85 8.23 5.61 5.84
CA SER A 85 8.48 4.34 6.51
C SER A 85 9.22 3.36 5.62
N ALA A 86 10.41 2.94 6.05
CA ALA A 86 11.19 1.91 5.38
C ALA A 86 10.44 0.56 5.30
N ALA A 87 9.55 0.28 6.27
CA ALA A 87 8.70 -0.90 6.25
C ALA A 87 7.77 -0.89 5.04
N PHE A 88 7.11 0.25 4.78
CA PHE A 88 6.25 0.39 3.61
C PHE A 88 7.04 0.47 2.31
N SER A 89 8.24 1.07 2.28
CA SER A 89 9.11 1.02 1.08
C SER A 89 9.49 -0.42 0.73
N ARG A 90 9.72 -1.28 1.73
CA ARG A 90 10.02 -2.71 1.51
C ARG A 90 8.78 -3.49 1.09
N LEU A 91 7.62 -3.19 1.68
CA LEU A 91 6.35 -3.83 1.36
C LEU A 91 5.98 -3.70 -0.12
N ILE A 92 6.07 -2.48 -0.68
CA ILE A 92 5.64 -2.21 -2.07
C ILE A 92 6.50 -2.91 -3.13
N VAL A 93 7.68 -3.41 -2.75
CA VAL A 93 8.58 -4.19 -3.63
C VAL A 93 8.68 -5.66 -3.22
N ASP A 94 7.92 -6.12 -2.22
CA ASP A 94 8.00 -7.52 -1.75
C ASP A 94 7.48 -8.47 -2.84
N PRO A 95 8.26 -9.49 -3.27
CA PRO A 95 7.87 -10.43 -4.31
C PRO A 95 6.56 -11.19 -4.01
N ARG A 96 6.25 -11.42 -2.73
CA ARG A 96 4.98 -12.04 -2.33
C ARG A 96 3.78 -11.21 -2.79
N PHE A 97 3.93 -9.90 -2.84
CA PHE A 97 2.91 -8.99 -3.33
C PHE A 97 3.07 -8.72 -4.83
N THR A 98 4.26 -8.31 -5.27
CA THR A 98 4.48 -7.81 -6.63
C THR A 98 4.40 -8.90 -7.72
N ASP A 99 4.82 -10.14 -7.44
CA ASP A 99 4.73 -11.21 -8.43
C ASP A 99 3.27 -11.55 -8.77
N ARG A 100 2.41 -11.54 -7.75
CA ARG A 100 0.96 -11.76 -7.86
C ARG A 100 0.27 -10.59 -8.54
N ALA A 101 0.64 -9.35 -8.23
CA ALA A 101 0.14 -8.17 -8.95
C ALA A 101 0.53 -8.22 -10.43
N ALA A 102 1.77 -8.63 -10.75
CA ALA A 102 2.23 -8.78 -12.12
C ALA A 102 1.53 -9.93 -12.88
N ASP A 103 0.85 -10.86 -12.17
CA ASP A 103 0.04 -11.90 -12.81
C ASP A 103 -1.29 -11.35 -13.34
N ILE A 104 -1.73 -10.20 -12.81
CA ILE A 104 -2.96 -9.49 -13.17
C ILE A 104 -2.66 -8.38 -14.19
N ILE A 105 -1.71 -7.52 -13.87
CA ILE A 105 -1.37 -6.33 -14.69
C ILE A 105 -0.67 -6.75 -15.99
N GLY A 106 -0.12 -7.97 -16.02
CA GLY A 106 0.78 -8.43 -17.05
C GLY A 106 2.20 -7.90 -16.85
N ARG A 107 3.13 -8.43 -17.64
CA ARG A 107 4.49 -7.88 -17.74
C ARG A 107 4.49 -6.86 -18.87
N THR A 108 5.17 -5.73 -18.67
CA THR A 108 5.59 -4.91 -19.80
C THR A 108 6.59 -5.74 -20.58
N SER A 109 6.18 -6.27 -21.73
CA SER A 109 7.07 -6.88 -22.70
C SER A 109 8.10 -5.83 -23.11
N SER A 110 9.37 -6.09 -22.80
CA SER A 110 10.52 -5.41 -23.43
C SER A 110 11.08 -6.31 -24.52
#